data_AF-A0A7S1UP72-F1
#
_entry.id   AF-A0A7S1UP72-F1
#
_cell.length_a   1.000
_cell.length_b   1.000
_cell.length_c   1.000
_cell.angle_alpha   90.00
_cell.angle_beta   90.00
_cell.angle_gamma   90.00
#
_symmetry.space_group_name_H-M   'P 1'
#
loop_
_entity.id
_entity.type
_entity.pdbx_description
1 polymer ?
#
loop_
_entity_poly.entity_id
_entity_poly.type
_entity_poly.pdbx_seq_one_letter_code
_entity_poly.pdbx_strand_id
1 'polypeptide(L)'
;MKFFKSLAVAVCLFATSALAQEGDDALRDLQIGMEGLREATKNPALLAQLMKDLQDPEMMAEAKKMMDDPNFQKEMKKLSETKDFKESVKKSVDAMKDPSTAARMEAQMEHMVKVGNEKIKTGATAAMEEAMASMANPEVMAEMASMMKDPKFQQQIAGMVKDPSFKNYVSAMEDMMKDPEKKKKVEKISESFRNSV
;
A
#
# COMPACT_ATOMS: atom_id res chain seq x y z
N MET A 1 16.22 -5.55 -21.54
CA MET A 1 16.26 -4.58 -20.42
C MET A 1 15.17 -4.96 -19.41
N LYS A 2 15.49 -5.83 -18.43
CA LYS A 2 14.52 -6.38 -17.47
C LYS A 2 15.18 -6.67 -16.11
N PHE A 3 15.67 -5.67 -15.37
CA PHE A 3 16.24 -5.94 -14.03
C PHE A 3 16.03 -4.85 -12.96
N PHE A 4 15.27 -3.78 -13.23
CA PHE A 4 15.18 -2.63 -12.30
C PHE A 4 13.98 -2.63 -11.33
N LYS A 5 13.21 -3.71 -11.23
CA LYS A 5 11.91 -3.72 -10.52
C LYS A 5 11.91 -4.24 -9.07
N SER A 6 13.04 -4.50 -8.42
CA SER A 6 13.03 -5.32 -7.19
C SER A 6 13.48 -4.65 -5.88
N LEU A 7 13.63 -3.32 -5.79
CA LEU A 7 14.25 -2.71 -4.61
C LEU A 7 13.55 -1.43 -4.17
N ALA A 8 12.40 -1.55 -3.50
CA ALA A 8 11.70 -0.37 -3.02
C ALA A 8 11.18 -0.43 -1.57
N VAL A 9 11.11 -1.57 -0.87
CA VAL A 9 10.51 -1.65 0.49
C VAL A 9 11.61 -1.83 1.47
N ALA A 10 11.86 -0.78 2.21
CA ALA A 10 11.14 -0.66 3.47
C ALA A 10 11.64 0.60 4.16
N VAL A 11 11.23 1.80 3.74
CA VAL A 11 11.62 3.00 4.49
C VAL A 11 10.62 4.15 4.40
N CYS A 12 9.42 3.94 4.93
CA CYS A 12 8.68 5.01 5.61
C CYS A 12 8.17 4.33 6.89
N LEU A 13 8.51 4.77 8.10
CA LEU A 13 7.73 5.81 8.74
C LEU A 13 8.39 6.23 10.09
N PHE A 14 8.53 7.55 10.23
CA PHE A 14 8.45 8.37 11.45
C PHE A 14 9.65 8.48 12.39
N ALA A 15 10.35 9.60 12.17
CA ALA A 15 11.13 10.30 13.17
C ALA A 15 10.22 11.09 14.13
N THR A 16 10.47 10.95 15.43
CA THR A 16 10.28 12.04 16.39
C THR A 16 11.41 12.04 17.43
N SER A 17 12.27 13.05 17.28
CA SER A 17 13.00 13.79 18.32
C SER A 17 13.99 13.06 19.24
N ALA A 18 15.28 13.10 18.88
CA ALA A 18 16.38 13.60 19.72
C ALA A 18 17.73 13.45 19.00
N LEU A 19 18.30 14.58 18.56
CA LEU A 19 19.60 14.67 17.89
C LEU A 19 20.74 14.52 18.91
N ALA A 20 21.41 13.36 18.96
CA ALA A 20 22.80 13.20 19.47
C ALA A 20 23.42 11.77 19.36
N GLN A 21 22.71 10.75 18.85
CA GLN A 21 23.22 9.36 18.77
C GLN A 21 23.17 8.77 17.34
N GLU A 22 23.52 9.56 16.32
CA GLU A 22 23.21 9.24 14.91
C GLU A 22 23.98 8.06 14.26
N GLY A 23 24.90 7.40 14.96
CA GLY A 23 25.61 6.22 14.42
C GLY A 23 25.07 4.86 14.89
N ASP A 24 24.40 4.82 16.04
CA ASP A 24 23.79 3.58 16.57
C ASP A 24 22.31 3.49 16.18
N ASP A 25 21.63 4.64 16.02
CA ASP A 25 20.20 4.66 15.68
C ASP A 25 19.94 4.23 14.23
N ALA A 26 20.78 4.61 13.27
CA ALA A 26 20.62 4.15 11.88
C ALA A 26 20.89 2.63 11.75
N LEU A 27 21.83 2.09 12.51
CA LEU A 27 22.03 0.64 12.65
C LEU A 27 20.82 -0.04 13.32
N ARG A 28 20.26 0.56 14.37
CA ARG A 28 19.09 0.04 15.09
C ARG A 28 17.82 0.07 14.24
N ASP A 29 17.60 1.14 13.50
CA ASP A 29 16.47 1.30 12.58
C ASP A 29 16.58 0.34 11.40
N LEU A 30 17.80 0.09 10.90
CA LEU A 30 18.04 -0.93 9.88
C LEU A 30 17.81 -2.35 10.44
N GLN A 31 18.11 -2.58 11.71
CA GLN A 31 17.85 -3.85 12.40
C GLN A 31 16.34 -4.08 12.58
N ILE A 32 15.60 -3.06 13.02
CA ILE A 32 14.13 -3.07 13.12
C ILE A 32 13.50 -3.25 11.73
N GLY A 33 14.03 -2.56 10.71
CA GLY A 33 13.60 -2.71 9.32
C GLY A 33 13.81 -4.13 8.79
N MET A 34 14.95 -4.75 9.08
CA MET A 34 15.22 -6.16 8.73
C MET A 34 14.32 -7.13 9.48
N GLU A 35 14.00 -6.87 10.75
CA GLU A 35 13.06 -7.68 11.52
C GLU A 35 11.64 -7.59 10.95
N GLY A 36 11.19 -6.39 10.58
CA GLY A 36 9.92 -6.17 9.89
C GLY A 36 9.88 -6.89 8.55
N LEU A 37 10.97 -6.84 7.77
CA LEU A 37 11.08 -7.58 6.51
C LEU A 37 11.04 -9.10 6.75
N ARG A 38 11.76 -9.58 7.76
CA ARG A 38 11.76 -10.99 8.15
C ARG A 38 10.38 -11.45 8.57
N GLU A 39 9.63 -10.63 9.28
CA GLU A 39 8.26 -10.93 9.66
C GLU A 39 7.31 -10.92 8.46
N ALA A 40 7.47 -9.95 7.55
CA ALA A 40 6.75 -9.92 6.29
C ALA A 40 7.01 -11.18 5.45
N THR A 41 8.24 -11.69 5.39
CA THR A 41 8.54 -12.94 4.66
C THR A 41 7.92 -14.19 5.27
N LYS A 42 7.51 -14.16 6.55
CA LYS A 42 6.74 -15.26 7.18
C LYS A 42 5.25 -15.15 6.94
N ASN A 43 4.75 -13.94 6.68
CA ASN A 43 3.33 -13.69 6.43
C ASN A 43 3.09 -13.33 4.95
N PRO A 44 2.56 -14.24 4.13
CA PRO A 44 2.40 -14.02 2.69
C PRO A 44 1.49 -12.83 2.36
N ALA A 45 0.50 -12.50 3.20
CA ALA A 45 -0.34 -11.32 3.01
C ALA A 45 0.43 -10.03 3.27
N LEU A 46 1.25 -10.00 4.33
CA LEU A 46 2.12 -8.86 4.62
C LEU A 46 3.18 -8.69 3.53
N LEU A 47 3.78 -9.78 3.04
CA LEU A 47 4.71 -9.75 1.91
C LEU A 47 4.07 -9.22 0.63
N ALA A 48 2.85 -9.67 0.30
CA ALA A 48 2.14 -9.22 -0.89
C ALA A 48 1.79 -7.72 -0.81
N GLN A 49 1.35 -7.25 0.36
CA GLN A 49 1.11 -5.83 0.61
C GLN A 49 2.41 -5.02 0.48
N LEU A 50 3.48 -5.49 1.12
CA LEU A 50 4.80 -4.90 1.05
C LEU A 50 5.27 -4.77 -0.41
N MET A 51 5.15 -5.84 -1.22
CA MET A 51 5.51 -5.80 -2.65
C MET A 51 4.61 -4.88 -3.49
N LYS A 52 3.38 -4.61 -3.04
CA LYS A 52 2.47 -3.68 -3.70
C LYS A 52 2.80 -2.23 -3.37
N ASP A 53 3.08 -1.94 -2.09
CA ASP A 53 3.56 -0.63 -1.62
C ASP A 53 4.85 -0.21 -2.32
N LEU A 54 5.54 -1.18 -2.94
CA LEU A 54 6.77 -0.95 -3.72
C LEU A 54 6.67 -0.68 -5.15
N GLN A 55 5.55 -1.05 -5.70
CA GLN A 55 5.23 -0.65 -7.03
C GLN A 55 4.74 0.80 -7.02
N ASP A 56 4.51 1.38 -5.83
CA ASP A 56 4.21 2.79 -5.66
C ASP A 56 5.46 3.65 -6.00
N PRO A 57 5.39 4.49 -7.04
CA PRO A 57 6.48 5.35 -7.45
C PRO A 57 6.84 6.43 -6.42
N GLU A 58 5.90 6.88 -5.59
CA GLU A 58 6.18 7.89 -4.55
C GLU A 58 7.00 7.29 -3.41
N MET A 59 6.61 6.11 -2.94
CA MET A 59 7.38 5.35 -1.94
C MET A 59 8.77 4.98 -2.45
N MET A 60 8.89 4.62 -3.73
CA MET A 60 10.19 4.40 -4.38
C MET A 60 11.07 5.65 -4.39
N ALA A 61 10.48 6.81 -4.68
CA ALA A 61 11.22 8.07 -4.73
C ALA A 61 11.74 8.47 -3.35
N GLU A 62 10.94 8.28 -2.30
CA GLU A 62 11.34 8.56 -0.93
C GLU A 62 12.40 7.57 -0.42
N ALA A 63 12.20 6.26 -0.64
CA ALA A 63 13.20 5.25 -0.33
C ALA A 63 14.53 5.52 -1.05
N LYS A 64 14.46 5.94 -2.33
CA LYS A 64 15.64 6.33 -3.11
C LYS A 64 16.33 7.55 -2.53
N LYS A 65 15.57 8.57 -2.11
CA LYS A 65 16.13 9.77 -1.47
C LYS A 65 16.88 9.41 -0.18
N MET A 66 16.36 8.46 0.58
CA MET A 66 16.99 7.98 1.81
C MET A 66 18.24 7.11 1.53
N MET A 67 18.23 6.30 0.47
CA MET A 67 19.42 5.56 0.02
C MET A 67 20.53 6.46 -0.56
N ASP A 68 20.12 7.57 -1.18
CA ASP A 68 21.04 8.58 -1.71
C ASP A 68 21.57 9.51 -0.59
N ASP A 69 21.10 9.35 0.66
CA ASP A 69 21.59 10.11 1.80
C ASP A 69 23.06 9.75 2.15
N PRO A 70 23.96 10.74 2.31
CA PRO A 70 25.38 10.50 2.57
C PRO A 70 25.66 9.75 3.88
N ASN A 71 24.85 9.98 4.93
CA ASN A 71 25.03 9.33 6.22
C ASN A 71 24.66 7.85 6.09
N PHE A 72 23.54 7.56 5.45
CA PHE A 72 23.13 6.20 5.14
C PHE A 72 24.18 5.46 4.30
N GLN A 73 24.69 6.10 3.24
CA GLN A 73 25.75 5.50 2.43
C GLN A 73 27.03 5.21 3.23
N LYS A 74 27.40 6.10 4.15
CA LYS A 74 28.58 5.93 5.01
C LYS A 74 28.41 4.74 5.96
N GLU A 75 27.23 4.60 6.56
CA GLU A 75 26.89 3.47 7.44
C GLU A 75 26.85 2.15 6.67
N MET A 76 26.17 2.14 5.53
CA MET A 76 26.13 0.97 4.65
C MET A 76 27.51 0.59 4.15
N LYS A 77 28.38 1.56 3.88
CA LYS A 77 29.77 1.29 3.50
C LYS A 77 30.54 0.64 4.64
N LYS A 78 30.44 1.16 5.87
CA LYS A 78 31.04 0.53 7.06
C LYS A 78 30.54 -0.90 7.26
N LEU A 79 29.23 -1.11 7.18
CA LEU A 79 28.61 -2.43 7.29
C LEU A 79 29.11 -3.36 6.17
N SER A 80 29.19 -2.84 4.94
CA SER A 80 29.68 -3.59 3.77
C SER A 80 31.15 -3.97 3.85
N GLU A 81 31.92 -3.25 4.65
CA GLU A 81 33.34 -3.53 4.85
C GLU A 81 33.57 -4.66 5.86
N THR A 82 32.58 -4.96 6.72
CA THR A 82 32.63 -6.07 7.67
C THR A 82 32.74 -7.41 6.96
N LYS A 83 33.51 -8.33 7.56
CA LYS A 83 33.79 -9.64 6.97
C LYS A 83 32.51 -10.47 6.84
N ASP A 84 31.66 -10.44 7.87
CA ASP A 84 30.41 -11.20 7.92
C ASP A 84 29.42 -10.74 6.84
N PHE A 85 29.33 -9.43 6.61
CA PHE A 85 28.49 -8.91 5.54
C PHE A 85 29.04 -9.29 4.16
N LYS A 86 30.36 -9.14 3.92
CA LYS A 86 30.99 -9.55 2.65
C LYS A 86 30.80 -11.02 2.35
N GLU A 87 30.99 -11.89 3.34
CA GLU A 87 30.79 -13.34 3.18
C GLU A 87 29.32 -13.67 2.94
N SER A 88 28.40 -13.03 3.65
CA SER A 88 26.96 -13.24 3.47
C SER A 88 26.49 -12.77 2.10
N VAL A 89 26.89 -11.57 1.66
CA VAL A 89 26.58 -11.05 0.32
C VAL A 89 27.17 -11.95 -0.75
N LYS A 90 28.42 -12.40 -0.60
CA LYS A 90 29.05 -13.31 -1.56
C LYS A 90 28.27 -14.63 -1.68
N LYS A 91 27.91 -15.25 -0.55
CA LYS A 91 27.09 -16.48 -0.55
C LYS A 91 25.73 -16.26 -1.21
N SER A 92 25.05 -15.14 -0.91
CA SER A 92 23.76 -14.81 -1.53
C SER A 92 23.89 -14.58 -3.03
N VAL A 93 24.92 -13.86 -3.48
CA VAL A 93 25.19 -13.61 -4.90
C VAL A 93 25.53 -14.90 -5.62
N ASP A 94 26.34 -15.77 -5.03
CA ASP A 94 26.71 -17.05 -5.64
C ASP A 94 25.50 -18.01 -5.69
N ALA A 95 24.62 -17.98 -4.69
CA ALA A 95 23.35 -18.69 -4.71
C ALA A 95 22.39 -18.16 -5.80
N MET A 96 22.35 -16.85 -6.06
CA MET A 96 21.52 -16.28 -7.13
C MET A 96 22.08 -16.53 -8.54
N LYS A 97 23.40 -16.73 -8.68
CA LYS A 97 24.01 -17.12 -9.95
C LYS A 97 23.69 -18.56 -10.33
N ASP A 98 23.31 -19.39 -9.37
CA ASP A 98 22.83 -20.74 -9.64
C ASP A 98 21.40 -20.67 -10.21
N PRO A 99 21.19 -21.07 -11.48
CA PRO A 99 19.90 -20.92 -12.15
C PRO A 99 18.80 -21.79 -11.53
N SER A 100 19.14 -22.92 -10.89
CA SER A 100 18.17 -23.77 -10.19
C SER A 100 17.67 -23.08 -8.92
N THR A 101 18.60 -22.46 -8.19
CA THR A 101 18.29 -21.70 -6.98
C THR A 101 17.49 -20.45 -7.30
N ALA A 102 17.87 -19.71 -8.35
CA ALA A 102 17.11 -18.56 -8.82
C ALA A 102 15.67 -18.93 -9.22
N ALA A 103 15.50 -19.98 -10.02
CA ALA A 103 14.18 -20.47 -10.44
C ALA A 103 13.32 -20.92 -9.25
N ARG A 104 13.92 -21.62 -8.28
CA ARG A 104 13.22 -22.04 -7.06
C ARG A 104 12.79 -20.84 -6.22
N MET A 105 13.64 -19.82 -6.12
CA MET A 105 13.34 -18.60 -5.34
C MET A 105 12.24 -17.78 -6.01
N GLU A 106 12.27 -17.65 -7.34
CA GLU A 106 11.22 -17.00 -8.11
C GLU A 106 9.88 -17.72 -7.96
N ALA A 107 9.86 -19.05 -8.11
CA ALA A 107 8.65 -19.86 -7.92
C ALA A 107 8.10 -19.77 -6.50
N GLN A 108 8.97 -19.77 -5.48
CA GLN A 108 8.56 -19.63 -4.09
C GLN A 108 7.97 -18.24 -3.82
N MET A 109 8.57 -17.19 -4.39
CA MET A 109 8.09 -15.82 -4.25
C MET A 109 6.76 -15.63 -4.98
N GLU A 110 6.63 -16.13 -6.21
CA GLU A 110 5.38 -16.10 -6.96
C GLU A 110 4.26 -16.82 -6.20
N HIS A 111 4.55 -18.00 -5.64
CA HIS A 111 3.60 -18.73 -4.82
C HIS A 111 3.17 -17.94 -3.57
N MET A 112 4.13 -17.36 -2.83
CA MET A 112 3.81 -16.56 -1.65
C MET A 112 3.00 -15.30 -1.99
N VAL A 113 3.35 -14.60 -3.07
CA VAL A 113 2.60 -13.43 -3.55
C VAL A 113 1.18 -13.83 -3.96
N LYS A 114 1.03 -14.97 -4.65
CA LYS A 114 -0.28 -15.47 -5.04
C LYS A 114 -1.14 -15.81 -3.82
N VAL A 115 -0.60 -16.58 -2.87
CA VAL A 115 -1.29 -16.92 -1.61
C VAL A 115 -1.61 -15.66 -0.80
N GLY A 116 -0.69 -14.68 -0.77
CA GLY A 116 -0.90 -13.39 -0.12
C GLY A 116 -2.03 -12.61 -0.76
N ASN A 117 -2.04 -12.49 -2.08
CA ASN A 117 -3.11 -11.83 -2.84
C ASN A 117 -4.45 -12.54 -2.69
N GLU A 118 -4.48 -13.87 -2.65
CA GLU A 118 -5.70 -14.64 -2.40
C GLU A 118 -6.25 -14.39 -0.98
N LYS A 119 -5.37 -14.31 0.03
CA LYS A 119 -5.75 -13.96 1.40
C LYS A 119 -6.24 -12.51 1.52
N ILE A 120 -5.56 -11.57 0.87
CA ILE A 120 -5.99 -10.16 0.82
C ILE A 120 -7.34 -10.07 0.11
N LYS A 121 -7.52 -10.76 -1.03
CA LYS A 121 -8.78 -10.74 -1.77
C LYS A 121 -9.92 -11.32 -0.94
N THR A 122 -9.72 -12.49 -0.33
CA THR A 122 -10.76 -13.13 0.51
C THR A 122 -11.11 -12.28 1.73
N GLY A 123 -10.09 -11.74 2.43
CA GLY A 123 -10.30 -10.85 3.56
C GLY A 123 -10.93 -9.51 3.17
N ALA A 124 -10.53 -8.94 2.03
CA ALA A 124 -11.10 -7.71 1.51
C ALA A 124 -12.52 -7.90 0.99
N THR A 125 -12.84 -9.05 0.39
CA THR A 125 -14.22 -9.39 0.00
C THR A 125 -15.10 -9.52 1.23
N ALA A 126 -14.66 -10.23 2.27
CA ALA A 126 -15.41 -10.32 3.53
C ALA A 126 -15.59 -8.95 4.20
N ALA A 127 -14.54 -8.13 4.28
CA ALA A 127 -14.63 -6.79 4.85
C ALA A 127 -15.49 -5.84 4.00
N MET A 128 -15.47 -5.98 2.68
CA MET A 128 -16.29 -5.21 1.76
C MET A 128 -17.76 -5.65 1.79
N GLU A 129 -18.02 -6.96 1.92
CA GLU A 129 -19.36 -7.52 2.15
C GLU A 129 -19.92 -7.05 3.50
N GLU A 130 -19.10 -7.05 4.56
CA GLU A 130 -19.48 -6.55 5.89
C GLU A 130 -19.72 -5.03 5.85
N ALA A 131 -18.88 -4.27 5.14
CA ALA A 131 -19.10 -2.84 4.92
C ALA A 131 -20.37 -2.57 4.10
N MET A 132 -20.63 -3.34 3.04
CA MET A 132 -21.86 -3.22 2.24
C MET A 132 -23.11 -3.63 3.03
N ALA A 133 -23.03 -4.70 3.83
CA ALA A 133 -24.10 -5.12 4.73
C ALA A 133 -24.38 -4.07 5.81
N SER A 134 -23.33 -3.43 6.32
CA SER A 134 -23.45 -2.31 7.25
C SER A 134 -24.07 -1.09 6.58
N MET A 135 -23.74 -0.79 5.32
CA MET A 135 -24.40 0.29 4.57
C MET A 135 -25.86 -0.02 4.21
N ALA A 136 -26.22 -1.30 4.04
CA ALA A 136 -27.59 -1.76 3.84
C ALA A 136 -28.37 -1.86 5.16
N ASN A 137 -27.70 -1.78 6.31
CA ASN A 137 -28.35 -1.81 7.61
C ASN A 137 -29.17 -0.52 7.79
N PRO A 138 -30.50 -0.63 8.04
CA PRO A 138 -31.37 0.53 8.20
C PRO A 138 -30.98 1.44 9.38
N GLU A 139 -30.34 0.89 10.42
CA GLU A 139 -29.86 1.69 11.56
C GLU A 139 -28.65 2.55 11.17
N VAL A 140 -27.70 1.99 10.44
CA VAL A 140 -26.54 2.72 9.90
C VAL A 140 -26.99 3.75 8.87
N MET A 141 -27.97 3.43 8.01
CA MET A 141 -28.57 4.40 7.10
C MET A 141 -29.30 5.53 7.85
N ALA A 142 -30.02 5.20 8.93
CA ALA A 142 -30.70 6.20 9.75
C ALA A 142 -29.71 7.11 10.47
N GLU A 143 -28.61 6.57 10.98
CA GLU A 143 -27.52 7.33 11.59
C GLU A 143 -26.79 8.20 10.57
N MET A 144 -26.48 7.65 9.39
CA MET A 144 -25.92 8.42 8.27
C MET A 144 -26.87 9.54 7.81
N ALA A 145 -28.18 9.28 7.75
CA ALA A 145 -29.19 10.29 7.43
C ALA A 145 -29.32 11.34 8.53
N SER A 146 -29.12 10.96 9.80
CA SER A 146 -29.07 11.87 10.95
C SER A 146 -27.83 12.76 10.86
N MET A 147 -26.67 12.19 10.54
CA MET A 147 -25.43 12.90 10.33
C MET A 147 -25.49 13.84 9.11
N MET A 148 -26.18 13.47 8.03
CA MET A 148 -26.46 14.37 6.90
C MET A 148 -27.38 15.54 7.26
N LYS A 149 -28.21 15.40 8.30
CA LYS A 149 -29.05 16.47 8.84
C LYS A 149 -28.31 17.31 9.88
N ASP A 150 -27.11 16.90 10.30
CA ASP A 150 -26.31 17.66 11.25
C ASP A 150 -25.84 18.99 10.61
N PRO A 151 -26.08 20.15 11.25
CA PRO A 151 -25.73 21.46 10.71
C PRO A 151 -24.23 21.63 10.42
N LYS A 152 -23.36 21.01 11.24
CA LYS A 152 -21.91 21.05 11.08
C LYS A 152 -21.47 20.25 9.87
N PHE A 153 -22.06 19.08 9.68
CA PHE A 153 -21.84 18.26 8.49
C PHE A 153 -22.38 18.94 7.23
N GLN A 154 -23.56 19.56 7.29
CA GLN A 154 -24.11 20.36 6.18
C GLN A 154 -23.20 21.55 5.83
N GLN A 155 -22.61 22.21 6.82
CA GLN A 155 -21.65 23.29 6.58
C GLN A 155 -20.35 22.78 5.95
N GLN A 156 -19.83 21.63 6.39
CA GLN A 156 -18.65 21.01 5.77
C GLN A 156 -18.91 20.59 4.32
N ILE A 157 -20.04 19.94 4.05
CA ILE A 157 -20.46 19.61 2.69
C ILE A 157 -20.67 20.89 1.88
N ALA A 158 -21.33 21.92 2.42
CA ALA A 158 -21.51 23.19 1.72
C ALA A 158 -20.18 23.91 1.44
N GLY A 159 -19.19 23.78 2.31
CA GLY A 159 -17.82 24.26 2.09
C GLY A 159 -17.12 23.48 0.97
N MET A 160 -17.28 22.16 0.97
CA MET A 160 -16.73 21.26 -0.06
C MET A 160 -17.41 21.49 -1.43
N VAL A 161 -18.72 21.69 -1.49
CA VAL A 161 -19.48 21.98 -2.72
C VAL A 161 -19.13 23.35 -3.30
N LYS A 162 -18.66 24.27 -2.45
CA LYS A 162 -18.13 25.56 -2.89
C LYS A 162 -16.70 25.46 -3.42
N ASP A 163 -16.00 24.35 -3.20
CA ASP A 163 -14.68 24.11 -3.78
C ASP A 163 -14.80 23.96 -5.31
N PRO A 164 -13.97 24.67 -6.10
CA PRO A 164 -13.96 24.57 -7.56
C PRO A 164 -13.76 23.13 -8.08
N SER A 165 -13.01 22.32 -7.34
CA SER A 165 -12.74 20.92 -7.67
C SER A 165 -14.00 20.05 -7.57
N PHE A 166 -14.85 20.34 -6.57
CA PHE A 166 -16.12 19.65 -6.40
C PHE A 166 -17.17 20.11 -7.40
N LYS A 167 -17.16 21.38 -7.81
CA LYS A 167 -18.00 21.87 -8.92
C LYS A 167 -17.72 21.11 -10.23
N ASN A 168 -16.45 20.86 -10.54
CA ASN A 168 -16.08 20.08 -11.72
C ASN A 168 -16.60 18.65 -11.62
N TYR A 169 -16.55 18.05 -10.42
CA TYR A 169 -17.10 16.71 -10.18
C TYR A 169 -18.63 16.67 -10.32
N VAL A 170 -19.34 17.62 -9.73
CA VAL A 170 -20.81 17.72 -9.83
C VAL A 170 -21.24 17.97 -11.28
N SER A 171 -20.54 18.84 -12.01
CA SER A 171 -20.82 19.09 -13.43
C SER A 171 -20.58 17.84 -14.28
N ALA A 172 -19.48 17.11 -14.05
CA ALA A 172 -19.21 15.85 -14.73
C ALA A 172 -20.25 14.77 -14.41
N MET A 173 -20.78 14.75 -13.18
CA MET A 173 -21.83 13.83 -12.76
C MET A 173 -23.19 14.21 -13.37
N GLU A 174 -23.52 15.50 -13.46
CA GLU A 174 -24.69 15.98 -14.19
C GLU A 174 -24.62 15.62 -15.68
N ASP A 175 -23.47 15.83 -16.32
CA ASP A 175 -23.28 15.50 -17.73
C ASP A 175 -23.39 13.99 -17.97
N MET A 176 -22.91 13.18 -17.01
CA MET A 176 -23.09 11.74 -17.02
C MET A 176 -24.57 11.31 -16.85
N MET A 177 -25.37 12.05 -16.08
CA MET A 177 -26.81 11.77 -15.92
C MET A 177 -27.66 12.28 -17.10
N LYS A 178 -27.20 13.33 -17.77
CA LYS A 178 -27.81 13.85 -19.00
C LYS A 178 -27.50 12.98 -20.20
N ASP A 179 -26.41 12.21 -20.16
CA ASP A 179 -26.06 11.20 -21.16
C ASP A 179 -26.95 9.95 -21.01
N PRO A 180 -27.86 9.68 -21.95
CA PRO A 180 -28.84 8.59 -21.84
C PRO A 180 -28.21 7.19 -21.82
N GLU A 181 -27.00 7.01 -22.36
CA GLU A 181 -26.30 5.71 -22.30
C GLU A 181 -25.68 5.46 -20.92
N LYS A 182 -25.08 6.50 -20.34
CA LYS A 182 -24.49 6.38 -18.99
C LYS A 182 -25.56 6.31 -17.92
N LYS A 183 -26.68 7.01 -18.09
CA LYS A 183 -27.88 6.86 -17.25
C LYS A 183 -28.37 5.41 -17.23
N LYS A 184 -28.51 4.76 -18.38
CA LYS A 184 -28.88 3.34 -18.46
C LYS A 184 -27.88 2.43 -17.75
N LYS A 185 -26.59 2.76 -17.78
CA LYS A 185 -25.54 1.98 -17.10
C LYS A 185 -25.64 2.12 -15.58
N VAL A 186 -25.91 3.33 -15.08
CA VAL A 186 -26.15 3.59 -13.66
C VAL A 186 -27.45 2.94 -13.17
N GLU A 187 -28.52 2.98 -13.99
CA GLU A 187 -29.76 2.27 -13.70
C GLU A 187 -29.56 0.76 -13.64
N LYS A 188 -28.79 0.16 -14.57
CA LYS A 188 -28.43 -1.26 -14.52
C LYS A 188 -27.65 -1.66 -13.27
N ILE A 189 -26.73 -0.80 -12.84
CA ILE A 189 -25.96 -1.01 -11.60
C ILE A 189 -26.90 -0.90 -10.39
N SER A 190 -27.82 0.07 -10.38
CA SER A 190 -28.81 0.24 -9.32
C SER A 190 -29.80 -0.93 -9.24
N GLU A 191 -30.27 -1.44 -10.38
CA GLU A 191 -31.16 -2.61 -10.46
C GLU A 191 -30.45 -3.90 -10.05
N SER A 192 -29.17 -4.05 -10.41
CA SER A 192 -28.37 -5.20 -9.95
C SER A 192 -28.19 -5.16 -8.43
N PHE A 193 -28.01 -3.98 -7.85
CA PHE A 193 -27.92 -3.81 -6.39
C PHE A 193 -29.26 -4.10 -5.70
N ARG A 194 -30.38 -3.66 -6.28
CA ARG A 194 -31.72 -3.83 -5.72
C ARG A 194 -32.25 -5.28 -5.82
N ASN A 195 -31.79 -6.05 -6.80
CA ASN A 195 -32.11 -7.48 -6.95
C ASN A 195 -31.16 -8.42 -6.17
N SER A 196 -30.15 -7.86 -5.48
CA SER A 196 -29.19 -8.61 -4.66
C SER A 196 -29.50 -8.52 -3.15
N VAL A 197 -30.64 -7.94 -2.78
CA VAL A 197 -31.19 -7.83 -1.42
C VAL A 197 -32.49 -8.61 -1.34
#